data_AF-A0A966LIW5-F1
#
_entry.id   AF-A0A966LIW5-F1
#
_cell.length_a   1.000
_cell.length_b   1.000
_cell.length_c   1.000
_cell.angle_alpha   90.00
_cell.angle_beta   90.00
_cell.angle_gamma   90.00
#
_symmetry.space_group_name_H-M   'P 1'
#
loop_
_entity.id
_entity.type
_entity.pdbx_description
1 polymer ?
#
loop_
_entity_poly.entity_id
_entity_poly.type
_entity_poly.pdbx_seq_one_letter_code
_entity_poly.pdbx_strand_id
1 'polypeptide(L)'
;MSYQIIDTGASIRFISDDGFFYLMKHQIKSIQTIRENIVRIDTGGGCCMHSIFIQVESVISPPISGTEQLMQLLNEWTSDFLQGYPDPPDPGPIE
;
A
#
# COMPACT_ATOMS: atom_id res chain seq x y z
N MET A 1 -4.16 -6.78 -17.09
CA MET A 1 -3.14 -7.59 -16.39
C MET A 1 -3.71 -7.90 -15.03
N SER A 2 -3.78 -9.16 -14.64
CA SER A 2 -4.28 -9.53 -13.32
C SER A 2 -3.13 -9.55 -12.31
N TYR A 3 -3.41 -9.19 -11.06
CA TYR A 3 -2.43 -9.26 -9.99
C TYR A 3 -3.01 -9.75 -8.68
N GLN A 4 -2.12 -10.38 -7.91
CA GLN A 4 -2.36 -10.80 -6.54
C GLN A 4 -1.66 -9.82 -5.61
N ILE A 5 -2.34 -9.46 -4.52
CA ILE A 5 -1.81 -8.59 -3.49
C ILE A 5 -1.81 -9.39 -2.19
N ILE A 6 -0.63 -9.57 -1.59
CA ILE A 6 -0.43 -10.43 -0.44
C ILE A 6 0.24 -9.63 0.66
N ASP A 7 -0.33 -9.66 1.86
CA ASP A 7 0.36 -9.17 3.04
C ASP A 7 1.47 -10.15 3.47
N THR A 8 2.68 -9.64 3.61
CA THR A 8 3.86 -10.41 4.07
C THR A 8 4.39 -9.93 5.42
N GLY A 9 3.58 -9.18 6.17
CA GLY A 9 3.93 -8.62 7.48
C GLY A 9 4.49 -7.20 7.34
N ALA A 10 5.77 -7.06 7.03
CA ALA A 10 6.44 -5.75 6.93
C ALA A 10 6.23 -5.05 5.57
N SER A 11 5.78 -5.78 4.57
CA SER A 11 5.56 -5.29 3.21
C SER A 11 4.34 -5.92 2.57
N ILE A 12 3.83 -5.24 1.56
CA ILE A 12 2.76 -5.73 0.68
C ILE A 12 3.43 -6.21 -0.60
N ARG A 13 3.21 -7.47 -0.96
CA ARG A 13 3.73 -8.06 -2.19
C ARG A 13 2.69 -7.97 -3.29
N PHE A 14 3.09 -7.44 -4.44
CA PHE A 14 2.30 -7.38 -5.66
C PHE A 14 2.87 -8.38 -6.66
N ILE A 15 2.04 -9.27 -7.20
CA ILE A 15 2.46 -10.33 -8.12
C ILE A 15 1.60 -10.24 -9.38
N SER A 16 2.24 -10.22 -10.56
CA SER A 16 1.61 -10.39 -11.87
C SER A 16 2.32 -11.50 -12.65
N ASP A 17 1.85 -11.78 -13.87
CA ASP A 17 2.48 -12.75 -14.77
C ASP A 17 3.93 -12.36 -15.15
N ASP A 18 4.22 -11.06 -15.15
CA ASP A 18 5.52 -10.50 -15.55
C ASP A 18 6.54 -10.43 -14.39
N GLY A 19 6.10 -10.69 -13.15
CA GLY A 19 6.98 -10.67 -11.99
C GLY A 19 6.30 -10.19 -10.71
N PHE A 20 7.10 -9.71 -9.76
CA PHE A 20 6.60 -9.19 -8.49
C PHE A 20 7.42 -8.02 -7.99
N PHE A 21 6.82 -7.22 -7.12
CA PHE A 21 7.54 -6.22 -6.33
C PHE A 21 6.99 -6.17 -4.90
N TYR A 22 7.77 -5.59 -4.00
CA TYR A 22 7.40 -5.36 -2.62
C TYR A 22 7.26 -3.87 -2.34
N LEU A 23 6.20 -3.51 -1.63
CA LEU A 23 6.00 -2.17 -1.09
C LEU A 23 6.11 -2.23 0.44
N MET A 24 7.09 -1.53 1.01
CA MET A 24 7.25 -1.50 2.46
C MET A 24 6.14 -0.67 3.11
N LYS A 25 5.47 -1.21 4.13
CA LYS A 25 4.32 -0.54 4.76
C LYS A 25 4.69 0.79 5.44
N HIS A 26 5.88 0.89 6.03
CA HIS A 26 6.38 2.14 6.63
C HIS A 26 6.64 3.27 5.61
N GLN A 27 6.67 2.96 4.31
CA GLN A 27 6.84 3.96 3.24
C GLN A 27 5.50 4.51 2.74
N ILE A 28 4.38 3.85 3.08
CA ILE A 28 3.03 4.27 2.68
C ILE A 28 2.65 5.50 3.51
N LYS A 29 2.27 6.58 2.82
CA LYS A 29 1.81 7.83 3.45
C LYS A 29 0.30 7.98 3.41
N SER A 30 -0.31 7.58 2.30
CA SER A 30 -1.77 7.61 2.17
C SER A 30 -2.24 6.58 1.14
N ILE A 31 -3.48 6.14 1.32
CA ILE A 31 -4.19 5.25 0.41
C ILE A 31 -5.54 5.89 0.15
N GLN A 32 -5.81 6.22 -1.10
CA GLN A 32 -6.98 7.00 -1.48
C GLN A 32 -7.59 6.52 -2.79
N THR A 33 -8.91 6.63 -2.90
CA THR A 33 -9.63 6.41 -4.15
C THR A 33 -9.62 7.71 -4.95
N ILE A 34 -9.21 7.66 -6.22
CA ILE A 34 -9.13 8.84 -7.11
C ILE A 34 -10.11 8.78 -8.28
N ARG A 35 -10.62 7.59 -8.62
CA ARG A 35 -11.69 7.33 -9.58
C ARG A 35 -12.49 6.11 -9.12
N GLU A 36 -13.64 5.86 -9.72
CA GLU A 36 -14.54 4.75 -9.34
C GLU A 36 -13.83 3.38 -9.25
N ASN A 37 -12.78 3.16 -10.04
CA ASN A 37 -12.08 1.88 -10.14
C ASN A 37 -10.55 1.95 -9.86
N ILE A 38 -10.03 3.06 -9.31
CA ILE A 38 -8.59 3.22 -9.07
C ILE A 38 -8.29 3.61 -7.63
N VAL A 39 -7.46 2.79 -6.96
CA VAL A 39 -6.82 3.12 -5.69
C VAL A 39 -5.41 3.62 -5.94
N ARG A 40 -5.07 4.76 -5.34
CA ARG A 40 -3.73 5.34 -5.32
C ARG A 40 -3.11 5.12 -3.96
N ILE A 41 -1.90 4.57 -3.95
CA ILE A 41 -1.04 4.50 -2.77
C ILE A 41 0.06 5.52 -2.96
N ASP A 42 0.12 6.52 -2.10
CA ASP A 42 1.22 7.48 -2.07
C ASP A 42 2.34 6.98 -1.15
N THR A 43 3.55 6.99 -1.69
CA THR A 43 4.77 6.61 -0.98
C THR A 43 5.57 7.86 -0.66
N GLY A 44 6.10 7.95 0.55
CA GLY A 44 6.58 9.19 1.17
C GLY A 44 7.86 9.83 0.64
N GLY A 45 8.04 9.89 -0.68
CA GLY A 45 9.07 10.75 -1.29
C GLY A 45 10.49 10.15 -1.28
N GLY A 46 10.64 8.84 -1.37
CA GLY A 46 11.91 8.23 -1.75
C GLY A 46 12.24 8.45 -3.23
N CYS A 47 13.51 8.27 -3.61
CA CYS A 47 14.10 8.61 -4.93
C CYS A 47 13.38 8.08 -6.19
N CYS A 48 12.47 7.09 -6.10
CA CYS A 48 12.05 6.33 -7.30
C CYS A 48 10.55 6.03 -7.43
N MET A 49 9.76 6.10 -6.35
CA MET A 49 8.32 5.83 -6.40
C MET A 49 7.59 6.86 -5.55
N HIS A 50 6.72 7.64 -6.20
CA HIS A 50 5.90 8.66 -5.54
C HIS A 50 4.48 8.14 -5.30
N SER A 51 3.94 7.39 -6.27
CA SER A 51 2.61 6.82 -6.18
C SER A 51 2.51 5.52 -6.96
N ILE A 52 1.70 4.60 -6.46
CA ILE A 52 1.29 3.36 -7.12
C ILE A 52 -0.20 3.47 -7.42
N PHE A 53 -0.60 3.10 -8.63
CA PHE A 53 -1.98 3.14 -9.09
C PHE A 53 -2.47 1.72 -9.35
N ILE A 54 -3.56 1.34 -8.70
CA ILE A 54 -4.10 -0.02 -8.74
C ILE A 54 -5.52 0.07 -9.30
N GLN A 55 -5.75 -0.58 -10.44
CA GLN A 55 -7.10 -0.85 -10.94
C GLN A 55 -7.74 -2.00 -10.16
N VAL A 56 -8.94 -1.83 -9.62
CA VAL A 56 -9.53 -2.85 -8.74
C VAL A 56 -9.91 -4.10 -9.51
N GLU A 57 -10.48 -3.95 -10.71
CA GLU A 57 -10.85 -5.07 -11.60
C GLU A 57 -9.67 -5.99 -11.96
N SER A 58 -8.45 -5.50 -11.79
CA SER A 58 -7.23 -6.28 -12.05
C SER A 58 -6.76 -7.06 -10.81
N VAL A 59 -7.29 -6.81 -9.61
CA VAL A 59 -7.00 -7.59 -8.40
C VAL A 59 -7.80 -8.89 -8.43
N ILE A 60 -7.12 -10.04 -8.54
CA ILE A 60 -7.77 -11.35 -8.54
C ILE A 60 -7.67 -12.10 -7.21
N SER A 61 -6.73 -11.69 -6.35
CA SER A 61 -6.55 -12.24 -5.01
C SER A 61 -5.96 -11.17 -4.08
N PRO A 62 -6.59 -10.87 -2.93
CA PRO A 62 -7.89 -11.38 -2.49
C PRO A 62 -9.03 -10.97 -3.43
N PRO A 63 -10.20 -11.65 -3.40
CA PRO A 63 -11.35 -11.24 -4.19
C PRO A 63 -11.88 -9.90 -3.66
N ILE A 64 -11.82 -8.86 -4.50
CA ILE A 64 -12.25 -7.50 -4.16
C ILE A 64 -13.36 -7.05 -5.10
N SER A 65 -14.41 -6.48 -4.53
CA SER A 65 -15.61 -6.04 -5.26
C SER A 65 -15.63 -4.54 -5.58
N GLY A 66 -14.68 -3.75 -5.07
CA GLY A 66 -14.64 -2.30 -5.28
C GLY A 66 -13.43 -1.59 -4.64
N THR A 67 -13.24 -0.33 -5.01
CA THR A 67 -12.13 0.53 -4.53
C THR A 67 -12.15 0.71 -3.02
N GLU A 68 -13.33 0.86 -2.43
CA GLU A 68 -13.51 1.00 -0.98
C GLU A 68 -12.99 -0.21 -0.22
N GLN A 69 -13.33 -1.42 -0.68
CA GLN A 69 -12.88 -2.67 -0.05
C GLN A 69 -11.35 -2.85 -0.22
N LEU A 70 -10.80 -2.54 -1.39
CA LEU A 70 -9.34 -2.57 -1.60
C LEU A 70 -8.63 -1.57 -0.67
N MET A 71 -9.14 -0.35 -0.60
CA MET A 71 -8.59 0.72 0.23
C MET A 71 -8.65 0.35 1.71
N GLN A 72 -9.79 -0.16 2.19
CA GLN A 72 -9.95 -0.61 3.56
C GLN A 72 -8.95 -1.71 3.91
N LEU A 73 -8.85 -2.73 3.06
CA LEU A 73 -7.91 -3.84 3.26
C LEU A 73 -6.46 -3.37 3.36
N LEU A 74 -6.02 -2.51 2.43
CA LEU A 74 -4.64 -2.01 2.44
C LEU A 74 -4.38 -1.11 3.66
N ASN A 75 -5.38 -0.33 4.10
CA ASN A 75 -5.27 0.49 5.31
C ASN A 75 -5.20 -0.36 6.58
N GLU A 76 -5.98 -1.44 6.66
CA GLU A 76 -5.94 -2.40 7.77
C GLU A 76 -4.55 -3.03 7.88
N TRP A 77 -4.04 -3.62 6.78
CA TRP A 77 -2.70 -4.21 6.76
C TRP A 77 -1.59 -3.22 7.11
N THR A 78 -1.71 -1.97 6.66
CA THR A 78 -0.73 -0.93 6.97
C THR A 78 -0.81 -0.52 8.43
N SER A 79 -2.02 -0.33 8.96
CA SER A 79 -2.26 0.08 10.35
C SER A 79 -1.81 -0.99 11.34
N ASP A 80 -2.12 -2.26 11.09
CA ASP A 80 -1.72 -3.38 11.94
C ASP A 80 -0.20 -3.48 12.10
N PHE A 81 0.52 -3.22 11.00
CA PHE A 81 1.99 -3.16 11.04
C PHE A 81 2.48 -1.95 11.84
N LEU A 82 1.89 -0.76 11.62
CA LEU A 82 2.35 0.48 12.26
C LEU A 82 2.05 0.53 13.76
N GLN A 83 1.02 -0.15 14.26
CA GLN A 83 0.77 -0.25 15.71
C GLN A 83 1.92 -0.89 16.48
N GLY A 84 2.71 -1.75 15.83
CA GLY A 84 3.92 -2.36 16.41
C GLY A 84 5.22 -1.65 16.02
N TYR A 85 5.16 -0.60 15.20
CA TYR A 85 6.33 0.12 14.73
C TYR A 85 6.64 1.27 15.70
N PRO A 86 7.84 1.35 16.29
CA PRO A 86 8.18 2.46 17.16
C PRO A 86 8.07 3.75 16.38
N ASP A 87 7.49 4.78 17.00
CA ASP A 87 7.56 6.13 16.45
C ASP A 87 9.03 6.47 16.19
N PRO A 88 9.35 7.16 15.08
CA PRO A 88 10.68 7.70 14.89
C PRO A 88 11.04 8.50 16.16
N PRO A 89 12.26 8.36 16.70
CA PRO A 89 12.67 9.16 17.83
C PRO A 89 12.41 10.63 17.49
N ASP A 90 11.63 11.31 18.33
CA ASP A 90 11.32 12.72 18.18
C ASP A 90 12.66 13.46 18.04
N PRO A 91 12.95 14.10 16.89
CA PRO A 91 14.10 14.97 16.80
C PRO A 91 13.78 16.13 17.73
N GLY A 92 14.23 16.01 18.98
CA GLY A 92 14.05 17.04 19.99
C GLY A 92 14.37 18.43 19.45
N PRO A 93 13.86 19.49 20.09
CA PRO A 93 13.93 20.84 19.56
C PRO A 93 15.33 21.16 19.06
N ILE A 94 15.40 21.58 17.79
CA ILE A 94 16.64 22.05 17.17
C ILE A 94 17.02 23.33 17.93
N GLU A 95 18.01 23.25 18.82
CA GLU A 95 18.58 24.42 19.53
C GLU A 95 19.36 25.33 18.57
#